data_AF-A0A2G2L7X3-F1
#
_entry.id   AF-A0A2G2L7X3-F1
#
_cell.length_a   1.000
_cell.length_b   1.000
_cell.length_c   1.000
_cell.angle_alpha   90.00
_cell.angle_beta   90.00
_cell.angle_gamma   90.00
#
_symmetry.space_group_name_H-M   'P 1'
#
loop_
_entity.id
_entity.type
_entity.pdbx_description
1 polymer ?
#
loop_
_entity_poly.entity_id
_entity_poly.type
_entity_poly.pdbx_seq_one_letter_code
_entity_poly.pdbx_strand_id
1 'polypeptide(L)'
;MKKLNIKTLTISAVLLATTALSSSVFAGGLKYEVSITNLTKSIQFTPIMVAAHKSKVSLFELGQPASAELGRVAEGGDTSGVAAMFDGYHDQVQSVGGLLNGGETATLTFDSLSRHTKFTIASMLLPTNDAFIAGQSLSLKKRQRTQTFYLRTYDAGTETNSETCATIPGPVCGGEPFSPNDEGEGYVYIHSGIHGIGDLSASTYTWNDPVLKVTITRMH
;
A
#
# COMPACT_ATOMS: atom_id res chain seq x y z
N MET A 1 -16.60 91.20 11.01
CA MET A 1 -17.02 90.10 10.11
C MET A 1 -15.76 89.48 9.51
N LYS A 2 -15.67 88.15 9.55
CA LYS A 2 -14.45 87.35 9.35
C LYS A 2 -14.09 87.16 7.87
N LYS A 3 -12.78 87.03 7.66
CA LYS A 3 -11.97 86.62 6.50
C LYS A 3 -12.60 85.54 5.58
N LEU A 4 -12.16 85.51 4.31
CA LEU A 4 -11.40 84.35 3.80
C LEU A 4 -10.62 84.68 2.52
N ASN A 5 -9.31 84.41 2.54
CA ASN A 5 -8.40 84.50 1.41
C ASN A 5 -8.02 83.07 1.03
N ILE A 6 -8.36 82.64 -0.18
CA ILE A 6 -8.21 81.24 -0.63
C ILE A 6 -6.81 81.09 -1.21
N LYS A 7 -5.94 80.36 -0.50
CA LYS A 7 -4.68 79.86 -1.04
C LYS A 7 -4.92 78.44 -1.58
N THR A 8 -4.69 78.25 -2.87
CA THR A 8 -4.69 76.98 -3.57
C THR A 8 -3.57 76.08 -3.03
N LEU A 9 -3.94 74.89 -2.55
CA LEU A 9 -3.04 73.87 -2.04
C LEU A 9 -2.96 72.74 -3.08
N THR A 10 -1.84 72.65 -3.80
CA THR A 10 -1.52 71.52 -4.68
C THR A 10 -1.00 70.35 -3.84
N ILE A 11 -1.74 69.24 -3.81
CA ILE A 11 -1.36 67.99 -3.15
C ILE A 11 -0.71 67.08 -4.20
N SER A 12 0.61 66.88 -4.11
CA SER A 12 1.31 65.85 -4.87
C SER A 12 1.09 64.49 -4.21
N ALA A 13 0.35 63.61 -4.87
CA ALA A 13 0.18 62.22 -4.45
C ALA A 13 1.44 61.42 -4.82
N VAL A 14 2.23 61.03 -3.81
CA VAL A 14 3.32 60.06 -3.97
C VAL A 14 2.70 58.67 -3.95
N LEU A 15 2.70 58.01 -5.12
CA LEU A 15 2.23 56.64 -5.28
C LEU A 15 3.34 55.67 -4.84
N LEU A 16 3.22 55.12 -3.63
CA LEU A 16 4.11 54.07 -3.14
C LEU A 16 3.71 52.74 -3.81
N ALA A 17 4.46 52.33 -4.83
CA ALA A 17 4.30 51.03 -5.47
C ALA A 17 4.86 49.94 -4.53
N THR A 18 3.99 49.28 -3.78
CA THR A 18 4.34 48.10 -2.99
C THR A 18 4.46 46.89 -3.93
N THR A 19 5.68 46.49 -4.25
CA THR A 19 5.95 45.22 -4.92
C THR A 19 5.73 44.07 -3.93
N ALA A 20 4.62 43.35 -4.10
CA ALA A 20 4.38 42.11 -3.35
C ALA A 20 5.36 41.04 -3.86
N LEU A 21 6.41 40.78 -3.09
CA LEU A 21 7.26 39.59 -3.26
C LEU A 21 6.38 38.36 -2.96
N SER A 22 5.88 37.72 -4.01
CA SER A 22 5.25 36.41 -3.88
C SER A 22 6.35 35.39 -3.60
N SER A 23 6.58 35.08 -2.33
CA SER A 23 7.36 33.91 -1.96
C SER A 23 6.54 32.67 -2.32
N SER A 24 6.91 32.01 -3.42
CA SER A 24 6.49 30.65 -3.69
C SER A 24 6.99 29.78 -2.55
N VAL A 25 6.10 29.50 -1.58
CA VAL A 25 6.34 28.47 -0.57
C VAL A 25 6.49 27.18 -1.37
N PHE A 26 7.73 26.69 -1.50
CA PHE A 26 7.96 25.30 -1.87
C PHE A 26 7.27 24.48 -0.78
N ALA A 27 6.08 23.96 -1.08
CA ALA A 27 5.49 22.87 -0.31
C ALA A 27 6.32 21.61 -0.62
N GLY A 28 7.58 21.59 -0.17
CA GLY A 28 8.47 20.45 -0.34
C GLY A 28 7.98 19.31 0.53
N GLY A 29 7.27 18.35 -0.07
CA GLY A 29 6.94 17.10 0.60
C GLY A 29 8.20 16.25 0.79
N LEU A 30 8.11 15.25 1.66
CA LEU A 30 9.20 14.34 1.96
C LEU A 30 9.29 13.25 0.89
N LYS A 31 10.52 12.87 0.56
CA LYS A 31 10.80 11.71 -0.29
C LYS A 31 11.03 10.47 0.57
N TYR A 32 10.50 9.33 0.13
CA TYR A 32 10.64 8.04 0.79
C TYR A 32 11.03 6.97 -0.21
N GLU A 33 11.87 6.06 0.24
CA GLU A 33 12.17 4.80 -0.45
C GLU A 33 11.55 3.65 0.35
N VAL A 34 10.83 2.76 -0.33
CA VAL A 34 10.22 1.57 0.24
C VAL A 34 10.87 0.35 -0.40
N SER A 35 11.68 -0.37 0.36
CA SER A 35 12.29 -1.64 -0.07
C SER A 35 11.50 -2.81 0.52
N ILE A 36 11.12 -3.77 -0.33
CA ILE A 36 10.30 -4.93 0.02
C ILE A 36 11.09 -6.18 -0.33
N THR A 37 11.48 -6.95 0.68
CA THR A 37 12.22 -8.21 0.52
C THR A 37 11.30 -9.39 0.77
N ASN A 38 11.26 -10.33 -0.18
CA ASN A 38 10.65 -11.63 0.01
C ASN A 38 11.55 -12.52 0.88
N LEU A 39 11.07 -12.91 2.06
CA LEU A 39 11.81 -13.72 3.02
C LEU A 39 11.58 -15.23 2.86
N THR A 40 10.69 -15.62 1.94
CA THR A 40 10.34 -17.02 1.70
C THR A 40 11.30 -17.67 0.70
N LYS A 41 11.26 -19.00 0.62
CA LYS A 41 12.04 -19.78 -0.36
C LYS A 41 11.27 -19.98 -1.67
N SER A 42 10.05 -20.52 -1.57
CA SER A 42 9.28 -21.02 -2.71
C SER A 42 7.96 -20.29 -2.93
N ILE A 43 7.74 -19.18 -2.22
CA ILE A 43 6.56 -18.33 -2.40
C ILE A 43 6.94 -17.12 -3.24
N GLN A 44 6.07 -16.78 -4.18
CA GLN A 44 6.18 -15.58 -5.00
C GLN A 44 5.08 -14.61 -4.59
N PHE A 45 5.38 -13.32 -4.60
CA PHE A 45 4.35 -12.29 -4.44
C PHE A 45 3.91 -11.80 -5.81
N THR A 46 2.61 -11.74 -6.04
CA THR A 46 1.99 -11.06 -7.21
C THR A 46 2.25 -9.55 -7.15
N PRO A 47 1.74 -8.71 -8.08
CA PRO A 47 2.04 -7.29 -8.02
C PRO A 47 1.76 -6.71 -6.63
N ILE A 48 2.80 -6.15 -6.00
CA ILE A 48 2.74 -5.64 -4.64
C ILE A 48 2.31 -4.19 -4.71
N MET A 49 1.08 -3.90 -4.30
CA MET A 49 0.60 -2.52 -4.20
C MET A 49 1.08 -1.88 -2.91
N VAL A 50 1.50 -0.62 -3.01
CA VAL A 50 1.90 0.24 -1.91
C VAL A 50 1.21 1.60 -2.03
N ALA A 51 0.33 1.89 -1.08
CA ALA A 51 -0.36 3.17 -0.95
C ALA A 51 0.28 4.03 0.15
N ALA A 52 0.61 5.27 -0.19
CA ALA A 52 1.04 6.32 0.73
C ALA A 52 -0.14 7.27 0.99
N HIS A 53 -0.62 7.35 2.23
CA HIS A 53 -1.84 8.09 2.58
C HIS A 53 -1.80 8.70 3.98
N LYS A 54 -2.72 9.64 4.27
CA LYS A 54 -2.76 10.36 5.57
C LYS A 54 -3.73 9.73 6.57
N SER A 55 -4.85 9.22 6.10
CA SER A 55 -5.92 8.67 6.93
C SER A 55 -5.53 7.32 7.53
N LYS A 56 -6.34 6.77 8.44
CA LYS A 56 -6.21 5.36 8.81
C LYS A 56 -7.13 4.59 7.87
N VAL A 57 -6.56 3.69 7.08
CA VAL A 57 -7.29 2.77 6.20
C VAL A 57 -7.09 1.36 6.74
N SER A 58 -8.18 0.61 6.84
CA SER A 58 -8.21 -0.82 7.12
C SER A 58 -8.72 -1.50 5.86
N LEU A 59 -7.96 -2.46 5.34
CA LEU A 59 -8.37 -3.35 4.26
C LEU A 59 -9.24 -4.50 4.78
N PHE A 60 -9.02 -4.94 6.01
CA PHE A 60 -9.82 -6.00 6.66
C PHE A 60 -9.74 -5.90 8.18
N GLU A 61 -10.58 -6.72 8.81
CA GLU A 61 -10.56 -7.05 10.24
C GLU A 61 -10.55 -8.57 10.40
N LEU A 62 -9.76 -9.09 11.35
CA LEU A 62 -9.70 -10.53 11.60
C LEU A 62 -11.03 -11.05 12.13
N GLY A 63 -11.46 -12.20 11.63
CA GLY A 63 -12.75 -12.80 11.96
C GLY A 63 -13.95 -12.08 11.31
N GLN A 64 -13.71 -11.16 10.37
CA GLN A 64 -14.76 -10.55 9.55
C GLN A 64 -14.61 -10.99 8.09
N PRO A 65 -15.69 -11.02 7.30
CA PRO A 65 -15.62 -11.30 5.87
C PRO A 65 -14.68 -10.35 5.12
N ALA A 66 -13.97 -10.86 4.12
CA ALA A 66 -13.19 -10.05 3.21
C ALA A 66 -14.10 -9.17 2.33
N SER A 67 -13.61 -8.01 1.89
CA SER A 67 -14.28 -7.27 0.82
C SER A 67 -14.04 -7.95 -0.53
N ALA A 68 -14.89 -7.67 -1.51
CA ALA A 68 -14.72 -8.20 -2.86
C ALA A 68 -13.37 -7.79 -3.49
N GLU A 69 -12.90 -6.57 -3.19
CA GLU A 69 -11.61 -6.06 -3.66
C GLU A 69 -10.44 -6.81 -3.01
N LEU A 70 -10.56 -7.17 -1.73
CA LEU A 70 -9.53 -7.94 -1.03
C LEU A 70 -9.49 -9.39 -1.53
N GLY A 71 -10.65 -10.02 -1.76
CA GLY A 71 -10.73 -11.35 -2.40
C GLY A 71 -10.04 -11.35 -3.76
N ARG A 72 -10.24 -10.31 -4.58
CA ARG A 72 -9.52 -10.19 -5.87
C ARG A 72 -8.00 -10.07 -5.74
N VAL A 73 -7.52 -9.41 -4.68
CA VAL A 73 -6.08 -9.41 -4.40
C VAL A 73 -5.65 -10.82 -4.06
N ALA A 74 -6.33 -11.47 -3.11
CA ALA A 74 -5.99 -12.77 -2.56
C ALA A 74 -6.00 -13.91 -3.59
N GLU A 75 -6.97 -13.90 -4.51
CA GLU A 75 -7.24 -15.00 -5.44
C GLU A 75 -6.54 -14.87 -6.80
N GLY A 76 -6.16 -13.65 -7.19
CA GLY A 76 -5.59 -13.40 -8.51
C GLY A 76 -4.55 -12.29 -8.59
N GLY A 77 -4.20 -11.67 -7.47
CA GLY A 77 -3.24 -10.57 -7.43
C GLY A 77 -3.74 -9.27 -8.07
N ASP A 78 -5.05 -9.12 -8.29
CA ASP A 78 -5.63 -7.89 -8.82
C ASP A 78 -5.77 -6.84 -7.70
N THR A 79 -4.84 -5.89 -7.70
CA THR A 79 -4.78 -4.80 -6.71
C THR A 79 -5.57 -3.55 -7.11
N SER A 80 -6.22 -3.53 -8.28
CA SER A 80 -6.87 -2.33 -8.81
C SER A 80 -8.03 -1.85 -7.93
N GLY A 81 -8.88 -2.76 -7.45
CA GLY A 81 -9.99 -2.44 -6.56
C GLY A 81 -9.51 -1.86 -5.22
N VAL A 82 -8.51 -2.49 -4.61
CA VAL A 82 -7.92 -2.00 -3.35
C VAL A 82 -7.22 -0.67 -3.55
N ALA A 83 -6.53 -0.46 -4.69
CA ALA A 83 -5.92 0.83 -5.00
C ALA A 83 -6.97 1.95 -5.10
N ALA A 84 -8.12 1.68 -5.73
CA ALA A 84 -9.20 2.64 -5.87
C ALA A 84 -9.85 3.04 -4.53
N MET A 85 -9.79 2.19 -3.50
CA MET A 85 -10.25 2.54 -2.14
C MET A 85 -9.50 3.75 -1.55
N PHE A 86 -8.32 4.06 -2.08
CA PHE A 86 -7.53 5.20 -1.64
C PHE A 86 -7.82 6.50 -2.42
N ASP A 87 -8.66 6.47 -3.46
CA ASP A 87 -8.96 7.66 -4.26
C ASP A 87 -9.52 8.80 -3.41
N GLY A 88 -8.95 10.00 -3.57
CA GLY A 88 -9.30 11.16 -2.74
C GLY A 88 -8.68 11.18 -1.33
N TYR A 89 -8.00 10.11 -0.90
CA TYR A 89 -7.38 10.00 0.43
C TYR A 89 -5.87 9.68 0.39
N HIS A 90 -5.33 9.23 -0.76
CA HIS A 90 -3.90 9.01 -0.93
C HIS A 90 -3.13 10.27 -1.32
N ASP A 91 -1.87 10.28 -0.93
CA ASP A 91 -0.87 11.12 -1.58
C ASP A 91 -0.41 10.43 -2.88
N GLN A 92 -0.12 9.12 -2.84
CA GLN A 92 0.28 8.30 -4.01
C GLN A 92 -0.07 6.82 -3.82
N VAL A 93 -0.34 6.10 -4.92
CA VAL A 93 -0.39 4.63 -4.97
C VAL A 93 0.54 4.17 -6.08
N GLN A 94 1.39 3.18 -5.78
CA GLN A 94 2.31 2.56 -6.73
C GLN A 94 2.31 1.05 -6.55
N SER A 95 2.75 0.30 -7.56
CA SER A 95 2.90 -1.16 -7.46
C SER A 95 4.26 -1.61 -7.95
N VAL A 96 4.82 -2.61 -7.28
CA VAL A 96 5.88 -3.45 -7.86
C VAL A 96 5.20 -4.37 -8.88
N GLY A 97 5.52 -4.22 -10.16
CA GLY A 97 4.96 -5.08 -11.20
C GLY A 97 5.59 -6.47 -11.22
N GLY A 98 4.88 -7.44 -11.81
CA GLY A 98 5.36 -8.81 -11.96
C GLY A 98 5.39 -9.60 -10.64
N LEU A 99 6.17 -10.68 -10.64
CA LEU A 99 6.36 -11.54 -9.48
C LEU A 99 7.64 -11.17 -8.71
N LEU A 100 7.56 -11.11 -7.38
CA LEU A 100 8.73 -11.00 -6.51
C LEU A 100 9.09 -12.38 -5.93
N ASN A 101 10.18 -12.98 -6.39
CA ASN A 101 10.60 -14.32 -5.99
C ASN A 101 11.29 -14.34 -4.61
N GLY A 102 11.41 -15.54 -4.03
CA GLY A 102 12.09 -15.75 -2.76
C GLY A 102 13.51 -15.16 -2.74
N GLY A 103 13.81 -14.38 -1.70
CA GLY A 103 15.10 -13.69 -1.53
C GLY A 103 15.27 -12.39 -2.32
N GLU A 104 14.40 -12.10 -3.29
CA GLU A 104 14.47 -10.86 -4.07
C GLU A 104 14.02 -9.64 -3.25
N THR A 105 14.47 -8.46 -3.68
CA THR A 105 14.04 -7.18 -3.14
C THR A 105 13.61 -6.26 -4.26
N ALA A 106 12.40 -5.70 -4.14
CA ALA A 106 11.93 -4.61 -4.98
C ALA A 106 11.95 -3.29 -4.22
N THR A 107 12.12 -2.19 -4.94
CA THR A 107 12.17 -0.85 -4.36
C THR A 107 11.23 0.11 -5.10
N LEU A 108 10.45 0.87 -4.34
CA LEU A 108 9.61 1.96 -4.83
C LEU A 108 10.08 3.29 -4.23
N THR A 109 9.96 4.36 -5.02
CA THR A 109 10.27 5.72 -4.55
C THR A 109 9.01 6.56 -4.59
N PHE A 110 8.72 7.20 -3.46
CA PHE A 110 7.59 8.11 -3.30
C PHE A 110 8.11 9.52 -3.04
N ASP A 111 7.66 10.47 -3.84
CA ASP A 111 8.09 11.87 -3.76
C ASP A 111 6.99 12.76 -3.19
N SER A 112 7.34 13.93 -2.64
CA SER A 112 6.38 14.96 -2.22
C SER A 112 5.31 14.50 -1.21
N LEU A 113 5.61 13.54 -0.33
CA LEU A 113 4.68 13.01 0.67
C LEU A 113 4.58 13.89 1.92
N SER A 114 3.50 13.71 2.69
CA SER A 114 3.32 14.39 3.97
C SER A 114 4.25 13.85 5.08
N ARG A 115 4.51 14.68 6.09
CA ARG A 115 5.20 14.27 7.33
C ARG A 115 4.44 13.26 8.18
N HIS A 116 3.14 13.10 7.91
CA HIS A 116 2.23 12.20 8.61
C HIS A 116 1.78 11.01 7.76
N THR A 117 2.47 10.76 6.64
CA THR A 117 2.15 9.66 5.74
C THR A 117 2.29 8.31 6.43
N LYS A 118 1.30 7.46 6.17
CA LYS A 118 1.27 6.04 6.48
C LYS A 118 1.39 5.26 5.18
N PHE A 119 1.87 4.03 5.29
CA PHE A 119 1.96 3.12 4.16
C PHE A 119 0.99 1.97 4.33
N THR A 120 0.28 1.61 3.25
CA THR A 120 -0.49 0.37 3.18
C THR A 120 0.03 -0.48 2.05
N ILE A 121 0.20 -1.77 2.31
CA ILE A 121 0.81 -2.72 1.40
C ILE A 121 -0.12 -3.91 1.29
N ALA A 122 -0.35 -4.42 0.08
CA ALA A 122 -1.15 -5.62 -0.18
C ALA A 122 -0.60 -6.40 -1.38
N SER A 123 -0.64 -7.73 -1.31
CA SER A 123 -0.25 -8.65 -2.39
C SER A 123 -0.78 -10.05 -2.11
N MET A 124 -1.06 -10.83 -3.16
CA MET A 124 -1.27 -12.28 -3.03
C MET A 124 0.06 -13.03 -2.95
N LEU A 125 -0.01 -14.23 -2.37
CA LEU A 125 1.06 -15.23 -2.39
C LEU A 125 0.76 -16.31 -3.44
N LEU A 126 1.80 -16.77 -4.11
CA LEU A 126 1.74 -17.92 -5.02
C LEU A 126 2.75 -18.99 -4.61
N PRO A 127 2.40 -20.29 -4.73
CA PRO A 127 1.08 -20.82 -5.08
C PRO A 127 0.15 -20.89 -3.86
N THR A 128 -0.97 -20.17 -3.88
CA THR A 128 -2.08 -20.28 -2.91
C THR A 128 -3.40 -19.96 -3.59
N ASN A 129 -4.53 -20.45 -3.05
CA ASN A 129 -5.86 -20.14 -3.56
C ASN A 129 -6.27 -18.71 -3.19
N ASP A 130 -6.19 -18.32 -1.91
CA ASP A 130 -6.62 -17.00 -1.43
C ASP A 130 -5.73 -16.43 -0.30
N ALA A 131 -4.44 -16.76 -0.30
CA ALA A 131 -3.53 -16.18 0.68
C ALA A 131 -3.03 -14.79 0.23
N PHE A 132 -2.96 -13.87 1.20
CA PHE A 132 -2.45 -12.53 0.97
C PHE A 132 -1.59 -12.02 2.13
N ILE A 133 -0.79 -10.99 1.85
CA ILE A 133 -0.17 -10.16 2.89
C ILE A 133 -0.84 -8.81 2.95
N ALA A 134 -0.77 -8.21 4.12
CA ALA A 134 -1.12 -6.81 4.28
C ALA A 134 -0.33 -6.14 5.40
N GLY A 135 0.17 -4.94 5.11
CA GLY A 135 0.59 -3.98 6.11
C GLY A 135 -0.42 -2.84 6.12
N GLN A 136 -1.29 -2.75 7.13
CA GLN A 136 -2.39 -1.77 7.15
C GLN A 136 -1.97 -0.50 7.93
N SER A 137 -1.97 0.66 7.26
CA SER A 137 -1.67 1.97 7.89
C SER A 137 -0.37 2.01 8.73
N LEU A 138 0.73 1.46 8.20
CA LEU A 138 2.05 1.45 8.83
C LEU A 138 2.50 2.90 9.11
N SER A 139 2.56 3.25 10.39
CA SER A 139 2.86 4.61 10.82
C SER A 139 4.35 4.80 11.08
N LEU A 140 4.92 5.85 10.51
CA LEU A 140 6.33 6.17 10.66
C LEU A 140 6.60 7.01 11.93
N LYS A 141 7.56 6.57 12.74
CA LYS A 141 8.14 7.33 13.86
C LYS A 141 8.96 8.51 13.32
N LYS A 142 8.52 9.74 13.61
CA LYS A 142 9.10 11.00 13.08
C LYS A 142 10.62 11.16 13.22
N ARG A 143 11.23 10.57 14.26
CA ARG A 143 12.66 10.70 14.58
C ARG A 143 13.52 9.61 13.94
N GLN A 144 12.92 8.55 13.38
CA GLN A 144 13.65 7.47 12.74
C GLN A 144 13.67 7.70 11.24
N ARG A 145 14.87 7.76 10.68
CA ARG A 145 15.05 7.91 9.23
C ARG A 145 14.61 6.65 8.49
N THR A 146 15.02 5.48 9.00
CA THR A 146 14.73 4.17 8.42
C THR A 146 13.96 3.34 9.42
N GLN A 147 12.91 2.67 8.96
CA GLN A 147 12.03 1.83 9.78
C GLN A 147 11.74 0.53 9.05
N THR A 148 11.81 -0.58 9.78
CA THR A 148 11.58 -1.91 9.23
C THR A 148 10.33 -2.52 9.85
N PHE A 149 9.48 -3.09 9.00
CA PHE A 149 8.27 -3.81 9.34
C PHE A 149 8.37 -5.23 8.80
N TYR A 150 7.88 -6.18 9.57
CA TYR A 150 7.76 -7.58 9.18
C TYR A 150 6.29 -7.91 9.01
N LEU A 151 5.90 -8.35 7.82
CA LEU A 151 4.51 -8.67 7.51
C LEU A 151 4.30 -10.18 7.57
N ARG A 152 3.10 -10.53 8.03
CA ARG A 152 2.63 -11.91 8.12
C ARG A 152 1.58 -12.19 7.05
N THR A 153 1.30 -13.46 6.84
CA THR A 153 0.28 -13.94 5.90
C THR A 153 -1.10 -14.02 6.53
N TYR A 154 -2.10 -13.80 5.70
CA TYR A 154 -3.51 -13.95 6.01
C TYR A 154 -4.17 -14.77 4.91
N ASP A 155 -5.28 -15.36 5.26
CA ASP A 155 -6.18 -16.10 4.39
C ASP A 155 -7.46 -15.26 4.28
N ALA A 156 -7.95 -15.03 3.07
CA ALA A 156 -9.12 -14.19 2.84
C ALA A 156 -10.42 -14.88 3.30
N GLY A 157 -10.42 -16.21 3.37
CA GLY A 157 -11.58 -17.05 3.63
C GLY A 157 -12.61 -16.95 2.52
N THR A 158 -12.16 -16.71 1.28
CA THR A 158 -13.04 -16.55 0.12
C THR A 158 -13.01 -17.76 -0.81
N GLU A 159 -12.01 -18.63 -0.68
CA GLU A 159 -11.97 -19.93 -1.35
C GLU A 159 -11.66 -21.06 -0.37
N THR A 160 -12.15 -22.27 -0.65
CA THR A 160 -11.82 -23.45 0.14
C THR A 160 -10.33 -23.75 0.03
N ASN A 161 -9.68 -23.88 1.19
CA ASN A 161 -8.26 -24.23 1.32
C ASN A 161 -7.95 -25.68 0.89
N SER A 162 -8.06 -25.94 -0.41
CA SER A 162 -7.88 -27.25 -1.01
C SER A 162 -6.43 -27.57 -1.33
N GLU A 163 -5.59 -26.54 -1.50
CA GLU A 163 -4.22 -26.64 -2.02
C GLU A 163 -4.12 -27.37 -3.37
N THR A 164 -5.22 -27.42 -4.13
CA THR A 164 -5.25 -28.05 -5.44
C THR A 164 -4.86 -27.05 -6.51
N CYS A 165 -4.09 -27.49 -7.51
CA CYS A 165 -3.68 -26.61 -8.59
C CYS A 165 -4.84 -26.16 -9.50
N ALA A 166 -6.05 -26.72 -9.35
CA ALA A 166 -7.22 -26.36 -10.12
C ALA A 166 -7.77 -24.97 -9.76
N THR A 167 -7.59 -24.52 -8.52
CA THR A 167 -8.06 -23.21 -8.01
C THR A 167 -6.90 -22.26 -7.71
N ILE A 168 -5.66 -22.62 -8.09
CA ILE A 168 -4.48 -21.80 -7.83
C ILE A 168 -3.96 -21.27 -9.18
N PRO A 169 -3.88 -19.94 -9.36
CA PRO A 169 -3.36 -19.38 -10.59
C PRO A 169 -1.85 -19.62 -10.75
N GLY A 170 -1.36 -19.34 -11.96
CA GLY A 170 0.04 -19.52 -12.31
C GLY A 170 1.01 -18.62 -11.55
N PRO A 171 2.33 -18.93 -11.60
CA PRO A 171 2.96 -19.76 -12.63
C PRO A 171 3.22 -21.22 -12.23
N VAL A 172 3.12 -21.58 -10.96
CA VAL A 172 3.37 -22.97 -10.50
C VAL A 172 2.21 -23.88 -10.87
N CYS A 173 0.99 -23.41 -10.60
CA CYS A 173 -0.23 -24.05 -11.05
C CYS A 173 -0.72 -23.37 -12.36
N GLY A 174 -1.95 -23.65 -12.75
CA GLY A 174 -2.58 -23.05 -13.92
C GLY A 174 -4.11 -23.05 -13.81
N GLY A 175 -4.59 -23.08 -12.56
CA GLY A 175 -6.00 -23.02 -12.23
C GLY A 175 -6.60 -21.66 -12.54
N GLU A 176 -7.92 -21.62 -12.61
CA GLU A 176 -8.64 -20.36 -12.78
C GLU A 176 -8.62 -19.60 -11.45
N PRO A 177 -8.26 -18.31 -11.45
CA PRO A 177 -8.48 -17.46 -10.29
C PRO A 177 -9.98 -17.16 -10.16
N PHE A 178 -10.38 -16.72 -8.96
CA PHE A 178 -11.74 -16.26 -8.68
C PHE A 178 -12.79 -17.36 -8.83
N SER A 179 -13.04 -18.10 -7.76
CA SER A 179 -14.07 -19.14 -7.70
C SER A 179 -15.41 -18.57 -7.21
N PRO A 180 -16.32 -18.10 -8.10
CA PRO A 180 -17.52 -17.34 -7.68
C PRO A 180 -18.57 -18.16 -6.92
N ASN A 181 -18.45 -19.50 -6.94
CA ASN A 181 -19.36 -20.42 -6.25
C ASN A 181 -18.71 -21.07 -5.03
N ASP A 182 -17.48 -20.69 -4.70
CA ASP A 182 -16.83 -21.08 -3.45
C ASP A 182 -17.14 -20.01 -2.40
N GLU A 183 -17.53 -20.44 -1.21
CA GLU A 183 -17.84 -19.53 -0.10
C GLU A 183 -16.66 -19.44 0.89
N GLY A 184 -15.65 -20.31 0.74
CA GLY A 184 -14.51 -20.43 1.64
C GLY A 184 -14.93 -20.60 3.11
N GLU A 185 -14.07 -20.14 4.02
CA GLU A 185 -14.36 -20.10 5.46
C GLU A 185 -15.26 -18.91 5.84
N GLY A 186 -15.38 -17.91 4.97
CA GLY A 186 -16.26 -16.74 5.13
C GLY A 186 -15.70 -15.63 6.03
N TYR A 187 -14.43 -15.70 6.45
CA TYR A 187 -13.79 -14.67 7.26
C TYR A 187 -12.27 -14.65 7.08
N VAL A 188 -11.67 -13.48 7.27
CA VAL A 188 -10.21 -13.31 7.20
C VAL A 188 -9.54 -13.82 8.48
N TYR A 189 -8.49 -14.63 8.34
CA TYR A 189 -7.71 -15.14 9.47
C TYR A 189 -6.21 -15.25 9.17
N ILE A 190 -5.42 -15.68 10.16
CA ILE A 190 -3.97 -15.88 9.98
C ILE A 190 -3.76 -17.18 9.21
N HIS A 191 -3.15 -17.11 8.04
CA HIS A 191 -2.89 -18.29 7.23
C HIS A 191 -1.84 -19.18 7.89
N SER A 192 -2.10 -20.48 7.96
CA SER A 192 -1.24 -21.47 8.63
C SER A 192 -0.17 -22.12 7.75
N GLY A 193 0.21 -21.49 6.64
CA GLY A 193 1.05 -22.09 5.59
C GLY A 193 0.39 -23.25 4.83
N ILE A 194 1.10 -23.78 3.83
CA ILE A 194 0.73 -25.00 3.09
C ILE A 194 1.00 -26.25 3.92
N HIS A 195 0.01 -27.14 4.00
CA HIS A 195 -0.01 -28.37 4.80
C HIS A 195 0.18 -29.64 3.97
N GLY A 196 0.04 -29.56 2.66
CA GLY A 196 0.22 -30.68 1.74
C GLY A 196 -1.00 -31.59 1.64
N ILE A 197 -2.20 -30.99 1.71
CA ILE A 197 -3.47 -31.71 1.62
C ILE A 197 -3.98 -31.85 0.19
N GLY A 198 -3.44 -31.07 -0.74
CA GLY A 198 -3.74 -31.11 -2.17
C GLY A 198 -2.51 -31.44 -3.03
N ASP A 199 -2.34 -30.68 -4.11
CA ASP A 199 -1.25 -30.88 -5.09
C ASP A 199 0.08 -30.25 -4.65
N LEU A 200 0.02 -29.31 -3.71
CA LEU A 200 1.21 -28.62 -3.21
C LEU A 200 1.93 -29.43 -2.13
N SER A 201 3.26 -29.58 -2.24
CA SER A 201 4.05 -30.22 -1.19
C SER A 201 4.35 -29.27 -0.03
N ALA A 202 3.94 -29.63 1.19
CA ALA A 202 4.28 -28.88 2.40
C ALA A 202 5.80 -28.65 2.53
N SER A 203 6.62 -29.66 2.26
CA SER A 203 8.09 -29.54 2.35
C SER A 203 8.70 -28.50 1.39
N THR A 204 7.97 -28.13 0.34
CA THR A 204 8.42 -27.16 -0.67
C THR A 204 7.78 -25.79 -0.46
N TYR A 205 6.47 -25.75 -0.25
CA TYR A 205 5.67 -24.53 -0.29
C TYR A 205 5.20 -24.05 1.08
N THR A 206 5.46 -24.78 2.17
CA THR A 206 5.19 -24.24 3.50
C THR A 206 6.15 -23.09 3.84
N TRP A 207 5.71 -22.20 4.72
CA TRP A 207 6.52 -21.10 5.24
C TRP A 207 6.25 -20.89 6.73
N ASN A 208 7.10 -20.09 7.36
CA ASN A 208 6.82 -19.50 8.65
C ASN A 208 6.80 -17.99 8.51
N ASP A 209 5.91 -17.34 9.24
CA ASP A 209 5.94 -15.88 9.33
C ASP A 209 7.19 -15.39 10.06
N PRO A 210 7.70 -14.20 9.71
CA PRO A 210 7.20 -13.28 8.68
C PRO A 210 7.66 -13.62 7.26
N VAL A 211 6.83 -13.30 6.26
CA VAL A 211 7.11 -13.59 4.84
C VAL A 211 7.66 -12.39 4.06
N LEU A 212 7.39 -11.16 4.50
CA LEU A 212 7.94 -9.94 3.90
C LEU A 212 8.65 -9.08 4.94
N LYS A 213 9.80 -8.55 4.55
CA LYS A 213 10.47 -7.43 5.24
C LYS A 213 10.29 -6.17 4.43
N VAL A 214 9.66 -5.17 5.01
CA VAL A 214 9.46 -3.85 4.40
C VAL A 214 10.33 -2.84 5.13
N THR A 215 11.23 -2.19 4.42
CA THR A 215 12.06 -1.11 4.95
C THR A 215 11.67 0.21 4.31
N ILE A 216 11.29 1.18 5.12
CA ILE A 216 10.87 2.51 4.68
C ILE A 216 11.90 3.51 5.15
N THR A 217 12.57 4.18 4.21
CA THR A 217 13.64 5.15 4.47
C THR A 217 13.20 6.53 3.99
N ARG A 218 13.21 7.51 4.88
CA ARG A 218 13.11 8.92 4.51
C ARG A 218 14.40 9.37 3.81
N MET A 219 14.26 9.83 2.58
CA MET A 219 15.35 10.34 1.76
C MET A 219 15.63 11.81 2.09
N HIS A 220 16.82 12.29 1.71
CA HIS A 220 17.27 13.66 1.97
C HIS A 220 16.56 14.68 1.10
#